data_AF-C6PN72-F1
#
_entry.id   AF-C6PN72-F1
#
_cell.length_a   1.000
_cell.length_b   1.000
_cell.length_c   1.000
_cell.angle_alpha   90.00
_cell.angle_beta   90.00
_cell.angle_gamma   90.00
#
_symmetry.space_group_name_H-M   'P 1'
#
loop_
_entity.id
_entity.type
_entity.pdbx_description
1 polymer ?
#
loop_
_entity_poly.entity_id
_entity_poly.type
_entity_poly.pdbx_seq_one_letter_code
_entity_poly.pdbx_strand_id
1 'polypeptide(L)'
;MMSKVVERFIKYVKYDTRPDEDSITHPTTSGQLELGKELVKELEEIGMEDICLDENGYIMATLPANIDKEVPVVGFIAHMDTSPQVSGTNVKPKFVENYNGEYIILNEEKNIILSPKDFPELKNYIGKTLITSDGTTLLGADDKSGIAEIITAMDFLIKKP
;
A
#
# COMPACT_ATOMS: atom_id res chain seq x y z
N MET A 1 -10.81 -11.84 12.42
CA MET A 1 -10.10 -10.57 12.69
C MET A 1 -9.24 -10.28 11.47
N MET A 2 -9.29 -9.06 10.93
CA MET A 2 -8.53 -8.70 9.72
C MET A 2 -7.03 -8.69 10.04
N SER A 3 -6.18 -9.08 9.09
CA SER A 3 -4.73 -9.04 9.32
C SER A 3 -4.24 -7.59 9.36
N LYS A 4 -3.17 -7.34 10.13
CA LYS A 4 -2.58 -5.99 10.27
C LYS A 4 -2.13 -5.39 8.93
N VAL A 5 -1.61 -6.22 8.02
CA VAL A 5 -1.25 -5.80 6.67
C VAL A 5 -2.47 -5.29 5.90
N VAL A 6 -3.62 -5.97 6.00
CA VAL A 6 -4.85 -5.53 5.32
C VAL A 6 -5.41 -4.25 5.97
N GLU A 7 -5.37 -4.13 7.29
CA GLU A 7 -5.79 -2.89 7.99
C GLU A 7 -4.98 -1.68 7.52
N ARG A 8 -3.65 -1.80 7.47
CA ARG A 8 -2.72 -0.79 6.96
C ARG A 8 -2.96 -0.47 5.49
N PHE A 9 -3.04 -1.50 4.65
CA PHE A 9 -3.29 -1.35 3.22
C PHE A 9 -4.57 -0.55 2.94
N ILE A 10 -5.69 -0.94 3.58
CA ILE A 10 -6.99 -0.25 3.42
C ILE A 10 -6.96 1.19 3.93
N LYS A 11 -6.11 1.50 4.91
CA LYS A 11 -5.88 2.87 5.37
C LYS A 11 -5.12 3.67 4.31
N TYR A 12 -4.02 3.15 3.78
CA TYR A 12 -3.14 3.88 2.86
C TYR A 12 -3.77 4.15 1.50
N VAL A 13 -4.54 3.20 0.96
CA VAL A 13 -5.20 3.37 -0.36
C VAL A 13 -6.22 4.52 -0.38
N LYS A 14 -6.66 5.01 0.78
CA LYS A 14 -7.57 6.17 0.87
C LYS A 14 -6.87 7.51 0.70
N TYR A 15 -5.55 7.56 0.83
CA TYR A 15 -4.76 8.76 0.55
C TYR A 15 -4.61 8.90 -0.96
N ASP A 16 -5.01 10.05 -1.51
CA ASP A 16 -4.73 10.38 -2.90
C ASP A 16 -3.27 10.82 -3.03
N THR A 17 -2.43 9.95 -3.57
CA THR A 17 -0.98 10.17 -3.69
C THR A 17 -0.53 10.22 -5.14
N ARG A 18 -1.46 10.42 -6.08
CA ARG A 18 -1.14 10.51 -7.50
C ARG A 18 -0.15 11.66 -7.75
N PRO A 19 0.91 11.47 -8.56
CA PRO A 19 1.85 12.52 -8.88
C PRO A 19 1.23 13.54 -9.85
N ASP A 20 1.83 14.73 -9.87
CA ASP A 20 1.56 15.77 -10.85
C ASP A 20 2.81 15.92 -11.75
N GLU A 21 2.66 15.56 -13.03
CA GLU A 21 3.77 15.57 -14.00
C GLU A 21 4.22 16.99 -14.37
N ASP A 22 3.37 18.00 -14.15
CA ASP A 22 3.68 19.40 -14.43
C ASP A 22 4.36 20.10 -13.23
N SER A 23 4.44 19.44 -12.08
CA SER A 23 5.02 19.99 -10.86
C SER A 23 6.55 19.98 -10.89
N ILE A 24 7.14 21.04 -10.36
CA ILE A 24 8.59 21.18 -10.17
C ILE A 24 9.03 20.94 -8.72
N THR A 25 8.10 20.54 -7.84
CA THR A 25 8.38 20.25 -6.43
C THR A 25 8.58 18.76 -6.19
N HIS A 26 9.25 18.42 -5.09
CA HIS A 26 9.34 17.06 -4.59
C HIS A 26 8.81 17.00 -3.15
N PRO A 27 7.81 16.14 -2.86
CA PRO A 27 7.02 15.37 -3.84
C PRO A 27 6.17 16.30 -4.71
N THR A 28 5.67 15.77 -5.82
CA THR A 28 4.92 16.56 -6.81
C THR A 28 3.54 16.96 -6.34
N THR A 29 2.94 16.19 -5.41
CA THR A 29 1.62 16.48 -4.83
C THR A 29 1.62 16.42 -3.30
N SER A 30 0.80 17.25 -2.67
CA SER A 30 0.69 17.32 -1.21
C SER A 30 0.18 16.03 -0.58
N GLY A 31 -0.65 15.26 -1.29
CA GLY A 31 -1.18 14.00 -0.79
C GLY A 31 -0.10 12.95 -0.49
N GLN A 32 1.03 12.98 -1.21
CA GLN A 32 2.21 12.16 -0.89
C GLN A 32 2.80 12.55 0.48
N LEU A 33 2.89 13.85 0.81
CA LEU A 33 3.32 14.30 2.14
C LEU A 33 2.32 13.95 3.23
N GLU A 34 1.02 13.99 2.95
CA GLU A 34 -0.01 13.62 3.93
C GLU A 34 0.05 12.13 4.26
N LEU A 35 0.25 11.25 3.27
CA LEU A 35 0.54 9.84 3.54
C LEU A 35 1.86 9.70 4.32
N GLY A 36 2.91 10.41 3.91
CA GLY A 36 4.21 10.30 4.56
C GLY A 36 4.21 10.69 6.04
N LYS A 37 3.49 11.75 6.41
CA LYS A 37 3.28 12.14 7.82
C LYS A 37 2.54 11.05 8.61
N GLU A 38 1.61 10.34 7.98
CA GLU A 38 0.92 9.23 8.63
C GLU A 38 1.86 8.04 8.84
N LEU A 39 2.70 7.73 7.85
CA LEU A 39 3.68 6.66 7.95
C LEU A 39 4.72 6.96 9.04
N VAL A 40 5.19 8.20 9.16
CA VAL A 40 6.11 8.62 10.25
C VAL A 40 5.49 8.32 11.62
N LYS A 41 4.23 8.70 11.85
CA LYS A 41 3.54 8.39 13.10
C LYS A 41 3.43 6.89 13.34
N GLU A 42 3.10 6.11 12.31
CA GLU A 42 3.02 4.66 12.46
C GLU A 42 4.39 4.03 12.77
N LEU A 43 5.48 4.52 12.16
CA LEU A 43 6.85 4.09 12.44
C LEU A 43 7.25 4.41 13.89
N GLU A 44 6.88 5.59 14.40
CA GLU A 44 7.06 5.97 15.82
C GLU A 44 6.25 5.05 16.75
N GLU A 45 4.99 4.77 16.41
CA GLU A 45 4.08 3.92 17.18
C GLU A 45 4.57 2.47 17.31
N ILE A 46 5.16 1.91 16.25
CA ILE A 46 5.72 0.55 16.29
C ILE A 46 7.10 0.49 16.94
N GLY A 47 7.76 1.63 17.17
CA GLY A 47 9.06 1.71 17.85
C GLY A 47 10.28 1.62 16.94
N MET A 48 10.18 2.09 15.69
CA MET A 48 11.35 2.27 14.84
C MET A 48 12.22 3.44 15.32
N GLU A 49 13.51 3.44 14.98
CA GLU A 49 14.49 4.46 15.35
C GLU A 49 14.95 5.28 14.14
N ASP A 50 15.69 6.37 14.37
CA ASP A 50 16.24 7.27 13.35
C ASP A 50 15.21 7.72 12.29
N ILE A 51 13.95 7.91 12.72
CA ILE A 51 12.85 8.25 11.82
C ILE A 51 13.05 9.68 11.30
N CYS A 52 13.07 9.83 9.98
CA CYS A 52 13.09 11.14 9.34
C CYS A 52 12.09 11.21 8.18
N LEU A 53 11.58 12.42 7.96
CA LEU A 53 10.88 12.83 6.75
C LEU A 53 11.57 14.09 6.26
N ASP A 54 12.29 13.99 5.14
CA ASP A 54 13.06 15.12 4.61
C ASP A 54 12.17 16.12 3.85
N GLU A 55 12.77 17.24 3.45
CA GLU A 55 12.08 18.31 2.71
C GLU A 55 11.56 17.89 1.33
N ASN A 56 12.10 16.80 0.77
CA ASN A 56 11.70 16.24 -0.53
C ASN A 56 10.66 15.10 -0.39
N GLY A 57 10.22 14.79 0.84
CA GLY A 57 9.22 13.77 1.12
C GLY A 57 9.75 12.36 1.27
N TYR A 58 11.06 12.15 1.38
CA TYR A 58 11.63 10.82 1.64
C TYR A 58 11.54 10.47 3.11
N ILE A 59 11.08 9.24 3.38
CA ILE A 59 11.00 8.68 4.73
C ILE A 59 12.10 7.66 4.90
N MET A 60 12.86 7.76 5.98
CA MET A 60 13.80 6.73 6.41
C MET A 60 13.55 6.39 7.87
N ALA A 61 13.80 5.13 8.24
CA ALA A 61 13.73 4.65 9.61
C ALA A 61 14.59 3.37 9.74
N THR A 62 15.08 3.12 10.94
CA THR A 62 15.98 2.01 11.26
C THR A 62 15.31 1.06 12.25
N LEU A 63 15.40 -0.24 11.97
CA LEU A 63 15.20 -1.29 12.96
C LEU A 63 16.58 -1.68 13.51
N PRO A 64 16.89 -1.46 14.80
CA PRO A 64 18.18 -1.84 15.37
C PRO A 64 18.44 -3.35 15.27
N ALA A 65 19.72 -3.73 15.24
CA ALA A 65 20.10 -5.14 15.29
C ALA A 65 19.63 -5.79 16.59
N ASN A 66 19.06 -7.00 16.49
CA ASN A 66 18.62 -7.81 17.62
C ASN A 66 19.64 -8.89 18.02
N ILE A 67 20.86 -8.85 17.48
CA ILE A 67 21.94 -9.81 17.72
C ILE A 67 23.28 -9.11 17.84
N ASP A 68 24.22 -9.72 18.59
CA ASP A 68 25.57 -9.16 18.81
C ASP A 68 26.54 -9.42 17.64
N LYS A 69 26.12 -10.14 16.60
CA LYS A 69 26.99 -10.46 15.46
C LYS A 69 26.96 -9.32 14.45
N GLU A 70 28.14 -9.00 13.92
CA GLU A 70 28.22 -8.11 12.76
C GLU A 70 27.57 -8.78 11.55
N VAL A 71 26.52 -8.15 11.04
CA VAL A 71 25.78 -8.58 9.86
C VAL A 71 25.58 -7.41 8.90
N PRO A 72 25.43 -7.67 7.58
CA PRO A 72 25.15 -6.61 6.62
C PRO A 72 23.82 -5.91 6.92
N VAL A 73 23.78 -4.59 6.70
CA VAL A 73 22.54 -3.82 6.70
C VAL A 73 21.75 -4.13 5.43
N VAL A 74 20.44 -4.35 5.57
CA VAL A 74 19.51 -4.61 4.47
C VAL A 74 18.46 -3.49 4.44
N GLY A 75 18.18 -2.98 3.24
CA GLY A 75 17.13 -1.98 3.02
C GLY A 75 15.90 -2.59 2.36
N PHE A 76 14.72 -2.20 2.85
CA PHE A 76 13.43 -2.45 2.19
C PHE A 76 12.87 -1.11 1.73
N ILE A 77 12.43 -1.03 0.48
CA ILE A 77 12.02 0.22 -0.15
C ILE A 77 10.67 -0.02 -0.82
N ALA A 78 9.77 0.95 -0.67
CA ALA A 78 8.49 1.04 -1.35
C ALA A 78 8.22 2.50 -1.71
N HIS A 79 7.35 2.76 -2.69
CA HIS A 79 6.98 4.11 -3.11
C HIS A 79 5.57 4.51 -2.65
N MET A 80 5.35 5.81 -2.42
CA MET A 80 4.09 6.34 -1.86
C MET A 80 3.05 6.69 -2.92
N ASP A 81 3.50 7.03 -4.12
CA ASP A 81 2.64 7.53 -5.18
C ASP A 81 1.87 6.38 -5.87
N THR A 82 0.94 6.77 -6.74
CA THR A 82 0.18 5.83 -7.58
C THR A 82 0.23 6.31 -9.01
N SER A 83 0.07 5.41 -9.99
CA SER A 83 0.11 5.78 -11.41
C SER A 83 -0.75 7.00 -11.77
N PRO A 84 -0.26 7.94 -12.61
CA PRO A 84 -1.02 9.11 -13.05
C PRO A 84 -2.20 8.77 -13.98
N GLN A 85 -2.21 7.56 -14.57
CA GLN A 85 -3.11 7.17 -15.66
C GLN A 85 -4.60 7.07 -15.26
N VAL A 86 -4.90 6.87 -13.98
CA VAL A 86 -6.26 6.72 -13.47
C VAL A 86 -6.35 7.43 -12.11
N SER A 87 -7.54 7.92 -11.75
CA SER A 87 -7.74 8.58 -10.47
C SER A 87 -7.46 7.64 -9.28
N GLY A 88 -6.67 8.13 -8.31
CA GLY A 88 -6.50 7.57 -6.98
C GLY A 88 -7.34 8.30 -5.91
N THR A 89 -8.20 9.24 -6.32
CA THR A 89 -9.04 10.00 -5.39
C THR A 89 -10.26 9.18 -4.98
N ASN A 90 -10.57 9.13 -3.68
CA ASN A 90 -11.75 8.44 -3.15
C ASN A 90 -11.82 6.94 -3.50
N VAL A 91 -10.69 6.23 -3.42
CA VAL A 91 -10.64 4.77 -3.59
C VAL A 91 -11.60 4.09 -2.62
N LYS A 92 -12.41 3.17 -3.15
CA LYS A 92 -13.36 2.34 -2.38
C LYS A 92 -13.01 0.86 -2.54
N PRO A 93 -12.15 0.32 -1.66
CA PRO A 93 -11.79 -1.08 -1.72
C PRO A 93 -13.03 -1.97 -1.51
N LYS A 94 -13.15 -3.02 -2.32
CA LYS A 94 -14.18 -4.05 -2.21
C LYS A 94 -13.52 -5.39 -1.90
N PHE A 95 -14.09 -6.12 -0.94
CA PHE A 95 -13.64 -7.45 -0.57
C PHE A 95 -14.46 -8.49 -1.33
N VAL A 96 -13.78 -9.42 -1.98
CA VAL A 96 -14.36 -10.62 -2.59
C VAL A 96 -13.79 -11.83 -1.87
N GLU A 97 -14.51 -12.29 -0.85
CA GLU A 97 -14.12 -13.46 -0.07
C GLU A 97 -14.37 -14.75 -0.83
N ASN A 98 -13.54 -15.77 -0.59
CA ASN A 98 -13.67 -17.09 -1.20
C ASN A 98 -13.91 -17.04 -2.71
N TYR A 99 -13.08 -16.26 -3.43
CA TYR A 99 -13.25 -16.01 -4.86
C TYR A 99 -13.51 -17.31 -5.63
N ASN A 100 -14.60 -17.35 -6.38
CA ASN A 100 -15.12 -18.58 -6.98
C ASN A 100 -14.56 -18.87 -8.39
N GLY A 101 -13.72 -17.98 -8.93
CA GLY A 101 -13.16 -18.12 -10.28
C GLY A 101 -14.04 -17.56 -11.41
N GLU A 102 -15.18 -16.94 -11.07
CA GLU A 102 -16.07 -16.26 -12.03
C GLU A 102 -15.72 -14.77 -12.15
N TYR A 103 -16.41 -14.03 -13.03
CA TYR A 103 -16.20 -12.58 -13.12
C TYR A 103 -16.70 -11.87 -11.84
N ILE A 104 -16.07 -10.75 -11.51
CA ILE A 104 -16.44 -9.87 -10.40
C ILE A 104 -17.04 -8.60 -10.99
N ILE A 105 -18.23 -8.21 -10.54
CA ILE A 105 -18.81 -6.92 -10.91
C ILE A 105 -18.17 -5.83 -10.05
N LEU A 106 -17.32 -5.01 -10.65
CA LEU A 106 -16.69 -3.88 -9.96
C LEU A 106 -17.68 -2.72 -9.85
N ASN A 107 -18.45 -2.46 -10.91
CA ASN A 107 -19.42 -1.37 -10.95
C ASN A 107 -20.65 -1.76 -11.79
N GLU A 108 -21.81 -1.91 -11.16
CA GLU A 108 -23.06 -2.29 -11.85
C GLU A 108 -23.54 -1.18 -12.79
N GLU A 109 -23.59 0.07 -12.32
CA GLU A 109 -24.11 1.21 -13.10
C GLU A 109 -23.31 1.48 -14.38
N LYS A 110 -21.98 1.30 -14.30
CA LYS A 110 -21.06 1.48 -15.44
C LYS A 110 -20.76 0.19 -16.21
N ASN A 111 -21.36 -0.93 -15.80
CA ASN A 111 -21.11 -2.27 -16.35
C ASN A 111 -19.60 -2.62 -16.42
N ILE A 112 -18.87 -2.34 -15.34
CA ILE A 112 -17.44 -2.63 -15.23
C ILE A 112 -17.26 -3.97 -14.52
N ILE A 113 -16.62 -4.91 -15.20
CA ILE A 113 -16.34 -6.25 -14.68
C ILE A 113 -14.84 -6.54 -14.70
N LEU A 114 -14.40 -7.32 -13.71
CA LEU A 114 -13.08 -7.95 -13.67
C LEU A 114 -13.29 -9.44 -13.99
N SER A 115 -12.80 -9.88 -15.15
CA SER A 115 -13.15 -11.19 -15.71
C SER A 115 -11.93 -12.08 -15.94
N PRO A 116 -12.00 -13.38 -15.61
CA PRO A 116 -10.94 -14.35 -15.94
C PRO A 116 -10.80 -14.60 -17.44
N LYS A 117 -11.68 -14.02 -18.29
CA LYS A 117 -11.48 -14.01 -19.74
C LYS A 117 -10.40 -13.01 -20.16
N ASP A 118 -10.37 -11.85 -19.49
CA ASP A 118 -9.42 -10.77 -19.77
C ASP A 118 -8.13 -10.94 -18.94
N PHE A 119 -8.28 -11.47 -17.72
CA PHE A 119 -7.20 -11.71 -16.75
C PHE A 119 -7.19 -13.18 -16.30
N PRO A 120 -6.69 -14.13 -17.13
CA PRO A 120 -6.73 -15.56 -16.84
C PRO A 120 -6.08 -15.96 -15.51
N GLU A 121 -5.12 -15.18 -15.03
CA GLU A 121 -4.43 -15.35 -13.74
C GLU A 121 -5.36 -15.25 -12.54
N LEU A 122 -6.55 -14.64 -12.67
CA LEU A 122 -7.56 -14.63 -11.59
C LEU A 122 -7.88 -16.04 -11.10
N LYS A 123 -7.85 -17.04 -11.98
CA LYS A 123 -8.09 -18.44 -11.62
C LYS A 123 -7.06 -19.01 -10.62
N ASN A 124 -5.88 -18.40 -10.51
CA ASN A 124 -4.88 -18.78 -9.51
C ASN A 124 -5.24 -18.33 -8.08
N TYR A 125 -6.31 -17.53 -7.94
CA TYR A 125 -6.76 -16.98 -6.67
C TYR A 125 -8.11 -17.56 -6.22
N ILE A 126 -8.57 -18.66 -6.82
CA ILE A 126 -9.78 -19.36 -6.37
C ILE A 126 -9.63 -19.75 -4.88
N GLY A 127 -10.65 -19.46 -4.09
CA GLY A 127 -10.70 -19.68 -2.64
C GLY A 127 -9.95 -18.63 -1.81
N LYS A 128 -9.27 -17.67 -2.43
CA LYS A 128 -8.62 -16.55 -1.72
C LYS A 128 -9.58 -15.37 -1.57
N THR A 129 -9.24 -14.46 -0.66
CA THR A 129 -9.88 -13.14 -0.58
C THR A 129 -9.17 -12.18 -1.52
N LEU A 130 -9.91 -11.57 -2.45
CA LEU A 130 -9.43 -10.50 -3.31
C LEU A 130 -9.87 -9.15 -2.76
N ILE A 131 -9.02 -8.14 -2.92
CA ILE A 131 -9.36 -6.74 -2.66
C ILE A 131 -9.29 -6.02 -4.01
N THR A 132 -10.40 -5.44 -4.44
CA THR A 132 -10.50 -4.74 -5.73
C THR A 132 -10.87 -3.27 -5.52
N SER A 133 -10.77 -2.43 -6.56
CA SER A 133 -11.45 -1.13 -6.54
C SER A 133 -12.95 -1.30 -6.80
N ASP A 134 -13.68 -0.18 -6.84
CA ASP A 134 -15.09 -0.12 -7.28
C ASP A 134 -15.24 0.11 -8.78
N GLY A 135 -14.15 -0.07 -9.54
CA GLY A 135 -14.09 0.14 -10.99
C GLY A 135 -13.98 1.59 -11.43
N THR A 136 -14.02 2.58 -10.52
CA THR A 136 -13.92 4.01 -10.88
C THR A 136 -12.55 4.62 -10.62
N THR A 137 -11.69 3.88 -9.94
CA THR A 137 -10.35 4.28 -9.49
C THR A 137 -9.37 3.12 -9.65
N LEU A 138 -8.07 3.43 -9.62
CA LEU A 138 -7.07 2.41 -9.27
C LEU A 138 -7.24 2.02 -7.81
N LEU A 139 -6.78 0.82 -7.44
CA LEU A 139 -6.74 0.42 -6.05
C LEU A 139 -5.56 1.03 -5.30
N GLY A 140 -4.42 1.23 -5.97
CA GLY A 140 -3.17 1.66 -5.33
C GLY A 140 -2.45 0.51 -4.61
N ALA A 141 -2.63 -0.74 -5.05
CA ALA A 141 -1.82 -1.87 -4.57
C ALA A 141 -0.33 -1.62 -4.85
N ASP A 142 -0.01 -1.26 -6.08
CA ASP A 142 1.28 -0.67 -6.46
C ASP A 142 1.34 0.79 -5.94
N ASP A 143 2.14 1.11 -4.91
CA ASP A 143 2.96 0.20 -4.06
C ASP A 143 2.60 0.26 -2.57
N LYS A 144 1.36 0.64 -2.27
CA LYS A 144 0.86 0.70 -0.89
C LYS A 144 0.70 -0.67 -0.24
N SER A 145 0.62 -1.76 -1.02
CA SER A 145 0.75 -3.11 -0.44
C SER A 145 2.17 -3.34 0.06
N GLY A 146 3.20 -2.91 -0.68
CA GLY A 146 4.60 -2.99 -0.25
C GLY A 146 4.85 -2.20 1.05
N ILE A 147 4.34 -0.97 1.14
CA ILE A 147 4.43 -0.18 2.39
C ILE A 147 3.77 -0.92 3.57
N ALA A 148 2.56 -1.45 3.37
CA ALA A 148 1.84 -2.17 4.41
C ALA A 148 2.57 -3.45 4.84
N GLU A 149 3.20 -4.16 3.92
CA GLU A 149 4.00 -5.35 4.17
C GLU A 149 5.27 -5.01 4.95
N ILE A 150 6.03 -3.99 4.54
CA ILE A 150 7.26 -3.55 5.22
C ILE A 150 6.97 -3.16 6.66
N ILE A 151 6.01 -2.27 6.91
CA ILE A 151 5.67 -1.81 8.27
C ILE A 151 5.16 -2.98 9.11
N THR A 152 4.37 -3.90 8.53
CA THR A 152 3.91 -5.08 9.25
C THR A 152 5.05 -6.04 9.60
N ALA A 153 6.03 -6.21 8.72
CA ALA A 153 7.20 -7.03 8.97
C ALA A 153 8.08 -6.42 10.08
N MET A 154 8.33 -5.10 10.05
CA MET A 154 9.07 -4.41 11.10
C MET A 154 8.36 -4.52 12.46
N ASP A 155 7.05 -4.27 12.49
CA ASP A 155 6.22 -4.44 13.69
C ASP A 155 6.28 -5.88 14.25
N PHE A 156 6.30 -6.89 13.36
CA PHE A 156 6.47 -8.28 13.77
C PHE A 156 7.85 -8.54 14.39
N LEU A 157 8.93 -8.06 13.77
CA LEU A 157 10.30 -8.24 14.27
C LEU A 157 10.53 -7.53 15.60
N ILE A 158 9.98 -6.31 15.78
CA ILE A 158 10.07 -5.58 17.06
C ILE A 158 9.33 -6.32 18.17
N LYS A 159 8.15 -6.88 17.88
CA LYS A 159 7.35 -7.62 18.88
C LYS A 159 7.86 -9.04 19.15
N LYS A 160 8.70 -9.58 18.26
CA LYS A 160 9.29 -10.93 18.35
C LYS A 160 10.77 -10.88 17.97
N PRO A 161 11.59 -10.19 18.78
CA PRO A 161 13.00 -9.99 18.49
C PRO A 161 13.81 -11.29 18.58
#